data_AF-A0AA38FHP3-F1
#
_entry.id   AF-A0AA38FHP3-F1
#
_cell.length_a   1.000
_cell.length_b   1.000
_cell.length_c   1.000
_cell.angle_alpha   90.00
_cell.angle_beta   90.00
_cell.angle_gamma   90.00
#
_symmetry.space_group_name_H-M   'P 1'
#
loop_
_entity.id
_entity.type
_entity.pdbx_description
1 polymer ?
#
loop_
_entity_poly.entity_id
_entity_poly.type
_entity_poly.pdbx_seq_one_letter_code
_entity_poly.pdbx_strand_id
1 'polypeptide(L)'
;KLKLQSKKTAMGTFESLLMQPGASRDSTAAIIDTINAVYLLFSAYLVFAMQLGFAMLCAGSVRAKNTMNIMLTNVIDAAIGGLFYYLFGFAFAFGTGSRANGFIGHDFFALTGFPNETYDYSYYLYQWAFAIAVAGIVSGSIAERTQFAAYLVYSSLLTGFVYPVVSHWFWSPDGWASASRADGLLFGSGAIDFAGSGVVHLVGGVAGLWGAVVEGPRVGRFDAFGRPVPMRGHNGTLVVLGTFLLWFG
;
A
#
# COMPACT_ATOMS: atom_id res chain seq x y z
N LYS A 1 20.89 35.72 46.34
CA LYS A 1 22.15 35.16 45.81
C LYS A 1 22.07 33.65 45.48
N LEU A 2 21.35 32.80 46.23
CA LEU A 2 21.24 31.36 45.94
C LEU A 2 20.45 30.98 44.65
N LYS A 3 19.42 31.74 44.23
CA LYS A 3 18.64 31.44 43.00
C LYS A 3 19.38 31.71 41.68
N LEU A 4 20.45 32.51 41.70
CA LEU A 4 21.26 32.84 40.51
C LEU A 4 22.39 31.82 40.27
N GLN A 5 22.86 31.14 41.31
CA GLN A 5 23.84 30.05 41.15
C GLN A 5 23.20 28.78 40.60
N SER A 6 21.99 28.41 41.06
CA SER A 6 21.27 27.23 40.56
C SER A 6 20.97 27.27 39.04
N LYS A 7 20.60 28.45 38.49
CA LYS A 7 20.39 28.60 37.05
C LYS A 7 21.69 28.53 36.23
N LYS A 8 22.81 29.02 36.77
CA LYS A 8 24.12 28.92 36.11
C LYS A 8 24.65 27.48 36.09
N THR A 9 24.40 26.70 37.14
CA THR A 9 24.77 25.28 37.17
C THR A 9 23.93 24.47 36.18
N ALA A 10 22.62 24.65 36.15
CA ALA A 10 21.74 23.93 35.21
C ALA A 10 22.02 24.27 33.72
N MET A 11 22.35 25.53 33.42
CA MET A 11 22.71 25.96 32.06
C MET A 11 24.10 25.45 31.64
N GLY A 12 25.05 25.39 32.58
CA GLY A 12 26.37 24.77 32.36
C GLY A 12 26.31 23.24 32.19
N THR A 13 25.35 22.56 32.83
CA THR A 13 25.10 21.13 32.60
C THR A 13 24.43 20.85 31.26
N PHE A 14 23.62 21.79 30.75
CA PHE A 14 22.97 21.66 29.44
C PHE A 14 23.94 21.95 28.29
N GLU A 15 24.80 22.97 28.43
CA GLU A 15 25.87 23.25 27.47
C GLU A 15 26.95 22.16 27.45
N SER A 16 27.28 21.54 28.60
CA SER A 16 28.25 20.43 28.66
C SER A 16 27.71 19.11 28.11
N LEU A 17 26.38 18.91 28.11
CA LEU A 17 25.72 17.79 27.44
C LEU A 17 25.71 17.97 25.91
N LEU A 18 25.57 19.21 25.44
CA LEU A 18 25.63 19.57 24.01
C LEU A 18 27.08 19.60 23.47
N MET A 19 28.08 19.77 24.33
CA MET A 19 29.51 19.79 23.99
C MET A 19 30.22 18.43 24.11
N GLN A 20 29.51 17.30 24.26
CA GLN A 20 30.13 15.99 24.06
C GLN A 20 30.21 15.67 22.56
N PRO A 21 31.42 15.54 21.96
CA PRO A 21 31.59 15.41 20.51
C PRO A 21 31.04 14.12 19.88
N GLY A 22 30.46 13.21 20.67
CA GLY A 22 29.87 11.94 20.24
C GLY A 22 28.39 11.77 20.61
N ALA A 23 27.96 12.18 21.81
CA ALA A 23 26.58 11.95 22.28
C ALA A 23 25.51 12.78 21.53
N SER A 24 25.87 13.94 21.00
CA SER A 24 24.94 14.82 20.28
C SER A 24 24.58 14.31 18.89
N ARG A 25 25.48 13.58 18.22
CA ARG A 25 25.23 12.98 16.89
C ARG A 25 24.31 11.77 16.99
N ASP A 26 24.54 10.90 17.96
CA ASP A 26 23.68 9.72 18.20
C ASP A 26 22.27 10.14 18.63
N SER A 27 22.16 11.18 19.46
CA SER A 27 20.85 11.74 19.85
C SER A 27 20.11 12.36 18.66
N THR A 28 20.82 13.04 17.75
CA THR A 28 20.20 13.66 16.56
C THR A 28 19.73 12.60 15.56
N ALA A 29 20.53 11.56 15.31
CA ALA A 29 20.17 10.45 14.44
C ALA A 29 18.92 9.72 14.94
N ALA A 30 18.87 9.39 16.25
CA ALA A 30 17.71 8.75 16.85
C ALA A 30 16.42 9.59 16.74
N ILE A 31 16.54 10.93 16.84
CA ILE A 31 15.40 11.84 16.64
C ILE A 31 14.93 11.81 15.18
N ILE A 32 15.85 11.83 14.21
CA ILE A 32 15.51 11.77 12.78
C ILE A 32 14.78 10.46 12.45
N ASP A 33 15.30 9.32 12.93
CA ASP A 33 14.68 8.01 12.70
C ASP A 33 13.27 7.94 13.30
N THR A 34 13.09 8.49 14.51
CA THR A 34 11.78 8.56 15.17
C THR A 34 10.80 9.43 14.36
N ILE A 35 11.24 10.59 13.86
CA ILE A 35 10.39 11.49 13.05
C ILE A 35 10.00 10.81 11.73
N ASN A 36 10.95 10.15 11.07
CA ASN A 36 10.71 9.42 9.83
C ASN A 36 9.72 8.28 10.04
N ALA A 37 9.86 7.50 11.12
CA ALA A 37 8.94 6.42 11.46
C ALA A 37 7.52 6.94 11.75
N VAL A 38 7.39 8.04 12.50
CA VAL A 38 6.10 8.69 12.78
C VAL A 38 5.45 9.20 11.50
N TYR A 39 6.22 9.85 10.63
CA TYR A 39 5.75 10.33 9.34
C TYR A 39 5.23 9.16 8.49
N LEU A 40 6.01 8.09 8.38
CA LEU A 40 5.67 6.92 7.58
C LEU A 40 4.44 6.18 8.13
N LEU A 41 4.31 6.04 9.45
CA LEU A 41 3.11 5.47 10.08
C LEU A 41 1.88 6.35 9.84
N PHE A 42 2.01 7.67 9.98
CA PHE A 42 0.91 8.58 9.70
C PHE A 42 0.46 8.48 8.24
N SER A 43 1.41 8.47 7.30
CA SER A 43 1.14 8.22 5.88
C SER A 43 0.47 6.85 5.65
N ALA A 44 0.90 5.80 6.34
CA ALA A 44 0.28 4.47 6.24
C ALA A 44 -1.19 4.49 6.70
N TYR A 45 -1.52 5.24 7.76
CA TYR A 45 -2.90 5.39 8.22
C TYR A 45 -3.77 6.17 7.23
N LEU A 46 -3.21 7.18 6.56
CA LEU A 46 -3.89 7.92 5.49
C LEU A 46 -4.18 7.01 4.29
N VAL A 47 -3.18 6.26 3.83
CA VAL A 47 -3.37 5.29 2.73
C VAL A 47 -4.38 4.20 3.13
N PHE A 48 -4.35 3.72 4.38
CA PHE A 48 -5.36 2.78 4.87
C PHE A 48 -6.77 3.40 4.91
N ALA A 49 -6.90 4.69 5.23
CA ALA A 49 -8.18 5.40 5.20
C ALA A 49 -8.77 5.47 3.77
N MET A 50 -7.94 5.38 2.72
CA MET A 50 -8.42 5.22 1.34
C MET A 50 -9.30 3.97 1.18
N GLN A 51 -9.13 2.93 1.99
CA GLN A 51 -10.00 1.74 1.98
C GLN A 51 -11.46 2.11 2.30
N LEU A 52 -11.68 3.01 3.24
CA LEU A 52 -13.03 3.54 3.51
C LEU A 52 -13.55 4.35 2.32
N GLY A 53 -12.66 5.09 1.65
CA GLY A 53 -12.95 5.80 0.41
C GLY A 53 -13.40 4.87 -0.71
N PHE A 54 -12.65 3.79 -0.98
CA PHE A 54 -13.00 2.76 -1.94
C PHE A 54 -14.32 2.08 -1.59
N ALA A 55 -14.53 1.71 -0.33
CA ALA A 55 -15.76 1.09 0.13
C ALA A 55 -16.98 1.97 -0.19
N MET A 56 -16.96 3.25 0.18
CA MET A 56 -18.06 4.18 -0.08
C MET A 56 -18.24 4.49 -1.57
N LEU A 57 -17.14 4.73 -2.30
CA LEU A 57 -17.20 5.03 -3.73
C LEU A 57 -17.79 3.85 -4.51
N CYS A 58 -17.32 2.64 -4.24
CA CYS A 58 -17.80 1.43 -4.90
C CYS A 58 -19.24 1.11 -4.48
N ALA A 59 -19.57 1.23 -3.19
CA ALA A 59 -20.94 1.11 -2.71
C ALA A 59 -21.87 2.04 -3.51
N GLY A 60 -21.61 3.35 -3.53
CA GLY A 60 -22.43 4.32 -4.25
C GLY A 60 -22.55 4.05 -5.75
N SER A 61 -21.53 3.44 -6.36
CA SER A 61 -21.43 3.16 -7.80
C SER A 61 -22.11 1.86 -8.25
N VAL A 62 -22.43 0.95 -7.32
CA VAL A 62 -23.17 -0.29 -7.62
C VAL A 62 -24.68 -0.13 -7.41
N ARG A 63 -25.48 -1.10 -7.87
CA ARG A 63 -26.92 -1.16 -7.56
C ARG A 63 -27.11 -1.50 -6.08
N ALA A 64 -28.14 -0.93 -5.45
CA ALA A 64 -28.37 -1.01 -4.01
C ALA A 64 -28.38 -2.45 -3.45
N LYS A 65 -28.89 -3.43 -4.22
CA LYS A 65 -28.92 -4.84 -3.82
C LYS A 65 -27.54 -5.47 -3.61
N ASN A 66 -26.49 -4.88 -4.19
CA ASN A 66 -25.12 -5.39 -4.14
C ASN A 66 -24.21 -4.60 -3.19
N THR A 67 -24.74 -3.56 -2.52
CA THR A 67 -23.97 -2.68 -1.63
C THR A 67 -23.33 -3.46 -0.48
N MET A 68 -24.05 -4.40 0.13
CA MET A 68 -23.49 -5.21 1.23
C MET A 68 -22.32 -6.09 0.76
N ASN A 69 -22.43 -6.67 -0.44
CA ASN A 69 -21.38 -7.53 -0.98
C ASN A 69 -20.08 -6.75 -1.23
N ILE A 70 -20.16 -5.56 -1.83
CA ILE A 70 -18.96 -4.76 -2.12
C ILE A 70 -18.32 -4.15 -0.86
N MET A 71 -19.12 -3.85 0.17
CA MET A 71 -18.58 -3.43 1.47
C MET A 71 -17.85 -4.58 2.17
N LEU A 72 -18.40 -5.79 2.10
CA LEU A 72 -17.78 -6.99 2.67
C LEU A 72 -16.45 -7.31 1.97
N THR A 73 -16.39 -7.25 0.64
CA THR A 73 -15.13 -7.47 -0.09
C THR A 73 -14.06 -6.47 0.35
N ASN A 74 -14.42 -5.20 0.56
CA ASN A 74 -13.47 -4.19 1.03
C ASN A 74 -12.90 -4.48 2.43
N VAL A 75 -13.74 -4.92 3.38
CA VAL A 75 -13.28 -5.33 4.73
C VAL A 75 -12.36 -6.54 4.63
N ILE A 76 -12.70 -7.49 3.76
CA ILE A 76 -11.94 -8.72 3.62
C ILE A 76 -10.62 -8.49 2.87
N ASP A 77 -10.56 -7.55 1.93
CA ASP A 77 -9.30 -7.14 1.31
C ASP A 77 -8.30 -6.62 2.34
N ALA A 78 -8.77 -5.85 3.34
CA ALA A 78 -7.90 -5.43 4.44
C ALA A 78 -7.40 -6.64 5.25
N ALA A 79 -8.29 -7.56 5.65
CA ALA A 79 -7.96 -8.68 6.52
C ALA A 79 -7.14 -9.78 5.81
N ILE A 80 -7.69 -10.35 4.74
CA ILE A 80 -7.06 -11.43 3.96
C ILE A 80 -5.89 -10.89 3.14
N GLY A 81 -6.03 -9.70 2.56
CA GLY A 81 -4.94 -9.06 1.85
C GLY A 81 -3.75 -8.81 2.78
N GLY A 82 -4.01 -8.41 4.04
CA GLY A 82 -3.00 -8.31 5.08
C GLY A 82 -2.37 -9.63 5.48
N LEU A 83 -3.16 -10.69 5.63
CA LEU A 83 -2.62 -12.02 5.94
C LEU A 83 -1.67 -12.53 4.84
N PHE A 84 -2.07 -12.41 3.57
CA PHE A 84 -1.24 -12.89 2.45
C PHE A 84 -0.04 -11.98 2.18
N TYR A 85 -0.17 -10.67 2.40
CA TYR A 85 0.97 -9.77 2.32
C TYR A 85 1.97 -10.03 3.45
N TYR A 86 1.50 -10.34 4.66
CA TYR A 86 2.32 -10.77 5.79
C TYR A 86 3.08 -12.07 5.50
N LEU A 87 2.37 -13.11 5.03
CA LEU A 87 2.97 -14.43 4.82
C LEU A 87 3.96 -14.44 3.66
N PHE A 88 3.61 -13.79 2.54
CA PHE A 88 4.33 -13.91 1.27
C PHE A 88 4.64 -12.57 0.62
N GLY A 89 3.72 -11.60 0.69
CA GLY A 89 3.84 -10.40 -0.12
C GLY A 89 5.03 -9.52 0.23
N PHE A 90 5.32 -9.28 1.52
CA PHE A 90 6.50 -8.49 1.87
C PHE A 90 7.80 -9.19 1.43
N ALA A 91 7.85 -10.52 1.55
CA ALA A 91 8.98 -11.33 1.10
C ALA A 91 9.25 -11.20 -0.40
N PHE A 92 8.21 -11.27 -1.22
CA PHE A 92 8.37 -11.12 -2.67
C PHE A 92 8.64 -9.69 -3.10
N ALA A 93 8.14 -8.69 -2.37
CA ALA A 93 8.36 -7.28 -2.68
C ALA A 93 9.76 -6.79 -2.28
N PHE A 94 10.20 -7.08 -1.05
CA PHE A 94 11.40 -6.48 -0.45
C PHE A 94 12.36 -7.51 0.16
N GLY A 95 12.10 -8.81 -0.01
CA GLY A 95 13.04 -9.85 0.35
C GLY A 95 14.36 -9.69 -0.39
N THR A 96 15.45 -9.74 0.37
CA THR A 96 16.83 -9.67 -0.13
C THR A 96 17.55 -10.99 0.18
N GLY A 97 18.66 -11.28 -0.49
CA GLY A 97 19.50 -12.42 -0.16
C GLY A 97 19.93 -13.23 -1.37
N SER A 98 20.65 -14.34 -1.13
CA SER A 98 21.31 -15.14 -2.19
C SER A 98 20.37 -15.73 -3.25
N ARG A 99 19.07 -15.82 -2.94
CA ARG A 99 18.04 -16.37 -3.83
C ARG A 99 17.12 -15.29 -4.43
N ALA A 100 17.21 -14.05 -3.94
CA ALA A 100 16.53 -12.92 -4.54
C ALA A 100 17.20 -12.58 -5.88
N ASN A 101 16.45 -11.99 -6.80
CA ASN A 101 16.97 -11.55 -8.08
C ASN A 101 16.15 -10.36 -8.62
N GLY A 102 16.56 -9.80 -9.75
CA GLY A 102 15.88 -8.68 -10.42
C GLY A 102 14.37 -8.77 -10.50
N PHE A 103 13.83 -9.99 -10.63
CA PHE A 103 12.42 -10.24 -10.86
C PHE A 103 11.59 -10.42 -9.58
N ILE A 104 12.18 -10.98 -8.52
CA ILE A 104 11.42 -11.31 -7.29
C ILE A 104 12.34 -11.35 -6.07
N GLY A 105 11.83 -10.82 -4.96
CA GLY A 105 12.47 -10.92 -3.66
C GLY A 105 12.43 -12.34 -3.09
N HIS A 106 13.33 -12.60 -2.16
CA HIS A 106 13.38 -13.84 -1.37
C HIS A 106 13.79 -13.48 0.05
N ASP A 107 13.34 -14.22 1.06
CA ASP A 107 13.48 -13.93 2.51
C ASP A 107 12.39 -13.01 3.08
N PHE A 108 12.28 -12.93 4.41
CA PHE A 108 11.19 -12.25 5.16
C PHE A 108 9.79 -12.89 5.04
N PHE A 109 9.69 -14.17 4.67
CA PHE A 109 8.42 -14.90 4.73
C PHE A 109 7.87 -14.87 6.16
N ALA A 110 6.60 -14.51 6.33
CA ALA A 110 5.95 -14.29 7.63
C ALA A 110 6.73 -13.29 8.53
N LEU A 111 7.43 -12.32 7.93
CA LEU A 111 8.30 -11.34 8.60
C LEU A 111 9.38 -11.99 9.49
N THR A 112 9.89 -13.15 9.10
CA THR A 112 11.04 -13.76 9.76
C THR A 112 12.27 -12.86 9.62
N GLY A 113 12.95 -12.56 10.74
CA GLY A 113 14.12 -11.64 10.74
C GLY A 113 13.75 -10.15 10.74
N PHE A 114 12.55 -9.80 11.19
CA PHE A 114 12.04 -8.43 11.25
C PHE A 114 11.88 -7.95 12.71
N PRO A 115 12.08 -6.65 13.02
CA PRO A 115 12.62 -5.61 12.14
C PRO A 115 14.13 -5.79 11.93
N ASN A 116 14.69 -5.13 10.92
CA ASN A 116 16.13 -5.11 10.66
C ASN A 116 16.62 -3.70 10.32
N GLU A 117 17.90 -3.57 9.98
CA GLU A 117 18.53 -2.27 9.70
C GLU A 117 17.95 -1.53 8.49
N THR A 118 17.36 -2.27 7.53
CA THR A 118 16.80 -1.68 6.30
C THR A 118 15.29 -1.46 6.42
N TYR A 119 14.58 -2.35 7.11
CA TYR A 119 13.13 -2.36 7.14
C TYR A 119 12.56 -2.55 8.55
N ASP A 120 11.63 -1.66 8.91
CA ASP A 120 10.86 -1.66 10.16
C ASP A 120 9.35 -1.86 9.88
N TYR A 121 8.58 -2.17 10.92
CA TYR A 121 7.13 -2.31 10.91
C TYR A 121 6.40 -1.09 10.34
N SER A 122 6.93 0.12 10.50
CA SER A 122 6.39 1.32 9.85
C SER A 122 6.39 1.20 8.32
N TYR A 123 7.50 0.72 7.74
CA TYR A 123 7.62 0.47 6.30
C TYR A 123 6.75 -0.69 5.83
N TYR A 124 6.70 -1.78 6.61
CA TYR A 124 5.80 -2.90 6.32
C TYR A 124 4.34 -2.44 6.24
N LEU A 125 3.86 -1.69 7.25
CA LEU A 125 2.48 -1.24 7.31
C LEU A 125 2.15 -0.30 6.15
N TYR A 126 3.09 0.59 5.80
CA TYR A 126 2.96 1.48 4.65
C TYR A 126 2.78 0.70 3.35
N GLN A 127 3.62 -0.31 3.11
CA GLN A 127 3.57 -1.10 1.88
C GLN A 127 2.35 -2.03 1.82
N TRP A 128 1.91 -2.56 2.96
CA TRP A 128 0.67 -3.30 3.05
C TRP A 128 -0.54 -2.45 2.64
N ALA A 129 -0.59 -1.18 3.06
CA ALA A 129 -1.70 -0.28 2.72
C ALA A 129 -1.83 -0.09 1.20
N PHE A 130 -0.72 -0.02 0.45
CA PHE A 130 -0.76 -0.02 -1.01
C PHE A 130 -1.21 -1.36 -1.61
N ALA A 131 -0.77 -2.47 -1.05
CA ALA A 131 -1.16 -3.80 -1.52
C ALA A 131 -2.68 -3.98 -1.52
N ILE A 132 -3.34 -3.56 -0.44
CA ILE A 132 -4.81 -3.64 -0.33
C ILE A 132 -5.52 -2.61 -1.22
N ALA A 133 -4.89 -1.46 -1.50
CA ALA A 133 -5.44 -0.48 -2.43
C ALA A 133 -5.54 -1.05 -3.85
N VAL A 134 -4.57 -1.85 -4.29
CA VAL A 134 -4.62 -2.57 -5.57
C VAL A 134 -5.80 -3.55 -5.61
N ALA A 135 -6.04 -4.29 -4.53
CA ALA A 135 -7.20 -5.18 -4.43
C ALA A 135 -8.51 -4.38 -4.50
N GLY A 136 -8.58 -3.23 -3.83
CA GLY A 136 -9.71 -2.31 -3.86
C GLY A 136 -10.08 -1.83 -5.27
N ILE A 137 -9.08 -1.49 -6.11
CA ILE A 137 -9.29 -1.11 -7.52
C ILE A 137 -9.95 -2.25 -8.29
N VAL A 138 -9.42 -3.48 -8.13
CA VAL A 138 -9.98 -4.64 -8.85
C VAL A 138 -11.40 -4.94 -8.38
N SER A 139 -11.65 -4.88 -7.06
CA SER A 139 -12.97 -5.13 -6.47
C SER A 139 -14.10 -4.35 -7.16
N GLY A 140 -13.86 -3.07 -7.46
CA GLY A 140 -14.82 -2.21 -8.12
C GLY A 140 -15.07 -2.59 -9.58
N SER A 141 -14.02 -3.05 -10.29
CA SER A 141 -14.11 -3.44 -11.70
C SER A 141 -14.93 -4.71 -11.92
N ILE A 142 -14.90 -5.65 -10.97
CA ILE A 142 -15.59 -6.95 -11.05
C ILE A 142 -16.86 -7.04 -10.17
N ALA A 143 -17.23 -5.92 -9.53
CA ALA A 143 -18.40 -5.83 -8.66
C ALA A 143 -19.71 -6.35 -9.29
N GLU A 144 -20.61 -6.85 -8.44
CA GLU A 144 -21.97 -7.34 -8.74
C GLU A 144 -22.12 -8.68 -9.46
N ARG A 145 -21.04 -9.29 -9.99
CA ARG A 145 -21.13 -10.59 -10.68
C ARG A 145 -20.12 -11.64 -10.24
N THR A 146 -19.03 -11.25 -9.57
CA THR A 146 -18.05 -12.20 -9.08
C THR A 146 -18.53 -12.91 -7.83
N GLN A 147 -18.37 -14.23 -7.81
CA GLN A 147 -18.62 -15.03 -6.63
C GLN A 147 -17.64 -14.68 -5.52
N PHE A 148 -18.14 -14.53 -4.30
CA PHE A 148 -17.34 -14.10 -3.16
C PHE A 148 -16.12 -15.01 -2.92
N ALA A 149 -16.28 -16.34 -2.97
CA ALA A 149 -15.16 -17.27 -2.78
C ALA A 149 -14.06 -17.12 -3.86
N ALA A 150 -14.45 -16.94 -5.12
CA ALA A 150 -13.50 -16.68 -6.21
C ALA A 150 -12.74 -15.36 -5.99
N TYR A 151 -13.46 -14.33 -5.51
CA TYR A 151 -12.87 -13.06 -5.14
C TYR A 151 -11.83 -13.18 -4.02
N LEU A 152 -12.09 -14.00 -2.99
CA LEU A 152 -11.13 -14.22 -1.91
C LEU A 152 -9.81 -14.82 -2.40
N VAL A 153 -9.89 -15.85 -3.25
CA VAL A 153 -8.71 -16.49 -3.83
C VAL A 153 -7.96 -15.48 -4.69
N TYR A 154 -8.69 -14.72 -5.51
CA TYR A 154 -8.14 -13.68 -6.35
C TYR A 154 -7.39 -12.61 -5.52
N SER A 155 -8.04 -12.05 -4.50
CA SER A 155 -7.45 -11.01 -3.62
C SER A 155 -6.19 -11.53 -2.92
N SER A 156 -6.24 -12.76 -2.39
CA SER A 156 -5.09 -13.43 -1.76
C SER A 156 -3.88 -13.59 -2.70
N LEU A 157 -4.12 -14.02 -3.95
CA LEU A 157 -3.05 -14.17 -4.94
C LEU A 157 -2.52 -12.81 -5.42
N LEU A 158 -3.40 -11.82 -5.53
CA LEU A 158 -3.02 -10.48 -5.94
C LEU A 158 -2.11 -9.84 -4.89
N THR A 159 -2.52 -9.79 -3.63
CA THR A 159 -1.74 -9.16 -2.55
C THR A 159 -0.57 -10.02 -2.09
N GLY A 160 -0.67 -11.35 -2.19
CA GLY A 160 0.37 -12.29 -1.74
C GLY A 160 1.43 -12.59 -2.78
N PHE A 161 1.18 -12.34 -4.08
CA PHE A 161 2.12 -12.72 -5.15
C PHE A 161 2.21 -11.70 -6.29
N VAL A 162 1.11 -11.43 -7.02
CA VAL A 162 1.18 -10.64 -8.26
C VAL A 162 1.62 -9.18 -8.02
N TYR A 163 0.96 -8.47 -7.10
CA TYR A 163 1.34 -7.11 -6.75
C TYR A 163 2.75 -7.02 -6.15
N PRO A 164 3.12 -7.84 -5.14
CA PRO A 164 4.47 -7.86 -4.58
C PRO A 164 5.58 -8.01 -5.60
N VAL A 165 5.42 -8.90 -6.58
CA VAL A 165 6.40 -9.11 -7.65
C VAL A 165 6.58 -7.83 -8.46
N VAL A 166 5.50 -7.14 -8.83
CA VAL A 166 5.61 -5.86 -9.55
C VAL A 166 6.20 -4.77 -8.65
N SER A 167 5.83 -4.72 -7.37
CA SER A 167 6.43 -3.82 -6.39
C SER A 167 7.95 -4.01 -6.30
N HIS A 168 8.41 -5.27 -6.32
CA HIS A 168 9.84 -5.59 -6.36
C HIS A 168 10.54 -4.97 -7.56
N TRP A 169 9.95 -5.06 -8.76
CA TRP A 169 10.57 -4.58 -9.99
C TRP A 169 10.95 -3.10 -9.92
N PHE A 170 10.12 -2.27 -9.30
CA PHE A 170 10.25 -0.81 -9.31
C PHE A 170 10.72 -0.20 -8.00
N TRP A 171 10.39 -0.81 -6.86
CA TRP A 171 10.64 -0.22 -5.52
C TRP A 171 11.67 -0.96 -4.69
N SER A 172 12.00 -2.21 -5.03
CA SER A 172 13.15 -2.86 -4.40
C SER A 172 14.45 -2.32 -4.98
N PRO A 173 15.50 -2.08 -4.17
CA PRO A 173 16.85 -1.82 -4.67
C PRO A 173 17.35 -2.91 -5.63
N ASP A 174 16.90 -4.15 -5.42
CA ASP A 174 17.28 -5.30 -6.26
C ASP A 174 16.38 -5.48 -7.47
N GLY A 175 15.36 -4.64 -7.68
CA GLY A 175 14.42 -4.74 -8.80
C GLY A 175 15.07 -4.48 -10.16
N TRP A 176 14.65 -5.19 -11.21
CA TRP A 176 15.23 -5.04 -12.56
C TRP A 176 14.91 -3.67 -13.21
N ALA A 177 13.79 -3.06 -12.86
CA ALA A 177 13.37 -1.75 -13.36
C ALA A 177 13.64 -0.61 -12.36
N SER A 178 14.12 -0.93 -11.16
CA SER A 178 14.24 0.03 -10.07
C SER A 178 15.24 1.14 -10.38
N ALA A 179 14.85 2.38 -10.11
CA ALA A 179 15.74 3.54 -10.20
C ALA A 179 16.76 3.62 -9.05
N SER A 180 16.57 2.85 -7.97
CA SER A 180 17.53 2.76 -6.86
C SER A 180 18.53 1.62 -6.99
N ARG A 181 18.47 0.86 -8.09
CA ARG A 181 19.38 -0.25 -8.36
C ARG A 181 20.82 0.25 -8.51
N ALA A 182 21.76 -0.44 -7.85
CA ALA A 182 23.17 -0.03 -7.83
C ALA A 182 23.87 -0.18 -9.20
N ASP A 183 23.51 -1.20 -9.96
CA ASP A 183 24.14 -1.57 -11.22
C ASP A 183 23.11 -2.16 -12.21
N GLY A 184 23.41 -2.10 -13.51
CA GLY A 184 22.52 -2.69 -14.53
C GLY A 184 21.15 -2.00 -14.66
N LEU A 185 21.12 -0.68 -14.44
CA LEU A 185 19.91 0.13 -14.58
C LEU A 185 19.24 -0.04 -15.95
N LEU A 186 17.93 -0.25 -15.94
CA LEU A 186 17.11 -0.28 -17.15
C LEU A 186 17.25 1.05 -17.91
N PHE A 187 17.65 1.00 -19.18
CA PHE A 187 17.94 2.17 -20.02
C PHE A 187 18.96 3.16 -19.43
N GLY A 188 19.80 2.73 -18.48
CA GLY A 188 20.82 3.56 -17.84
C GLY A 188 20.30 4.48 -16.73
N SER A 189 18.99 4.48 -16.43
CA SER A 189 18.39 5.31 -15.37
C SER A 189 17.45 4.56 -14.42
N GLY A 190 16.95 3.39 -14.81
CA GLY A 190 15.81 2.77 -14.16
C GLY A 190 14.50 3.52 -14.46
N ALA A 191 13.40 3.02 -13.90
CA ALA A 191 12.06 3.58 -14.01
C ALA A 191 11.64 4.21 -12.68
N ILE A 192 11.11 5.44 -12.76
CA ILE A 192 10.67 6.19 -11.59
C ILE A 192 9.15 6.05 -11.48
N ASP A 193 8.70 5.41 -10.40
CA ASP A 193 7.30 5.43 -9.97
C ASP A 193 7.26 5.84 -8.50
N PHE A 194 6.96 7.11 -8.23
CA PHE A 194 7.13 7.68 -6.88
C PHE A 194 6.13 7.12 -5.87
N ALA A 195 4.85 7.02 -6.25
CA ALA A 195 3.75 6.67 -5.35
C ALA A 195 2.78 5.63 -5.93
N GLY A 196 3.14 4.98 -7.04
CA GLY A 196 2.43 3.80 -7.53
C GLY A 196 1.48 4.06 -8.68
N SER A 197 1.76 5.05 -9.55
CA SER A 197 0.98 5.22 -10.78
C SER A 197 1.06 3.96 -11.67
N GLY A 198 2.23 3.31 -11.71
CA GLY A 198 2.42 2.00 -12.32
C GLY A 198 2.11 0.87 -11.35
N VAL A 199 2.90 0.78 -10.27
CA VAL A 199 2.92 -0.35 -9.32
C VAL A 199 1.56 -0.61 -8.67
N VAL A 200 0.75 0.44 -8.45
CA VAL A 200 -0.55 0.34 -7.77
C VAL A 200 -1.68 0.50 -8.77
N HIS A 201 -1.76 1.66 -9.43
CA HIS A 201 -2.90 2.01 -10.28
C HIS A 201 -2.92 1.25 -11.62
N LEU A 202 -1.78 1.15 -12.32
CA LEU A 202 -1.73 0.38 -13.57
C LEU A 202 -1.88 -1.12 -13.30
N VAL A 203 -1.22 -1.66 -12.27
CA VAL A 203 -1.40 -3.08 -11.88
C VAL A 203 -2.87 -3.36 -11.56
N GLY A 204 -3.48 -2.56 -10.68
CA GLY A 204 -4.90 -2.71 -10.33
C GLY A 204 -5.83 -2.52 -11.53
N GLY A 205 -5.53 -1.56 -12.40
CA GLY A 205 -6.29 -1.28 -13.61
C GLY A 205 -6.23 -2.40 -14.65
N VAL A 206 -5.04 -2.96 -14.90
CA VAL A 206 -4.84 -4.09 -15.83
C VAL A 206 -5.45 -5.36 -15.26
N ALA A 207 -5.24 -5.63 -13.97
CA ALA A 207 -5.81 -6.80 -13.31
C ALA A 207 -7.35 -6.70 -13.26
N GLY A 208 -7.90 -5.51 -13.02
CA GLY A 208 -9.33 -5.25 -13.06
C GLY A 208 -9.92 -5.32 -14.47
N LEU A 209 -9.19 -4.86 -15.49
CA LEU A 209 -9.57 -5.02 -16.90
C LEU A 209 -9.69 -6.50 -17.26
N TRP A 210 -8.66 -7.30 -16.97
CA TRP A 210 -8.69 -8.73 -17.23
C TRP A 210 -9.76 -9.44 -16.43
N GLY A 211 -9.95 -9.09 -15.16
CA GLY A 211 -11.06 -9.58 -14.34
C GLY A 211 -12.42 -9.29 -14.98
N ALA A 212 -12.63 -8.06 -15.47
CA ALA A 212 -13.87 -7.69 -16.13
C ALA A 212 -14.10 -8.42 -17.47
N VAL A 213 -13.03 -8.71 -18.21
CA VAL A 213 -13.09 -9.52 -19.45
C VAL A 213 -13.49 -10.96 -19.14
N VAL A 214 -12.86 -11.59 -18.14
CA VAL A 214 -13.13 -12.99 -17.75
C VAL A 214 -14.54 -13.16 -17.17
N GLU A 215 -14.96 -12.25 -16.29
CA GLU A 215 -16.29 -12.26 -15.69
C GLU A 215 -17.40 -11.91 -16.68
N GLY A 216 -17.04 -11.18 -17.75
CA GLY A 216 -17.98 -10.67 -18.73
C GLY A 216 -18.86 -9.53 -18.20
N PRO A 217 -19.81 -9.07 -19.05
CA PRO A 217 -20.65 -7.93 -18.74
C PRO A 217 -21.69 -8.27 -17.67
N ARG A 218 -22.01 -7.28 -16.84
CA ARG A 218 -23.10 -7.38 -15.88
C ARG A 218 -24.42 -7.70 -16.58
N VAL A 219 -25.24 -8.53 -15.94
CA VAL A 219 -26.61 -8.80 -16.40
C VAL A 219 -27.38 -7.49 -16.53
N GLY A 220 -27.93 -7.26 -17.72
CA GLY A 220 -28.64 -6.03 -18.10
C GLY A 220 -27.75 -4.87 -18.56
N ARG A 221 -26.43 -5.09 -18.75
CA ARG A 221 -25.52 -4.05 -19.26
C ARG A 221 -25.74 -3.74 -20.74
N PHE A 222 -26.16 -4.73 -21.52
CA PHE A 222 -26.42 -4.62 -22.94
C PHE A 222 -27.84 -5.10 -23.27
N ASP A 223 -28.51 -4.44 -24.21
CA ASP A 223 -29.81 -4.86 -24.71
C ASP A 223 -29.70 -6.01 -25.73
N ALA A 224 -30.82 -6.48 -26.27
CA ALA A 224 -30.86 -7.57 -27.25
C ALA A 224 -30.09 -7.28 -28.55
N PHE A 225 -29.75 -6.01 -28.82
CA PHE A 225 -28.96 -5.57 -29.98
C PHE A 225 -27.51 -5.25 -29.60
N GLY A 226 -27.08 -5.58 -28.38
CA GLY A 226 -25.73 -5.31 -27.90
C GLY A 226 -25.45 -3.84 -27.53
N ARG A 227 -26.49 -2.99 -27.47
CA ARG A 227 -26.31 -1.56 -27.16
C ARG A 227 -26.19 -1.36 -25.65
N PRO A 228 -25.30 -0.46 -25.18
CA PRO A 228 -25.09 -0.25 -23.76
C PRO A 228 -26.32 0.38 -23.10
N VAL A 229 -26.77 -0.25 -22.01
CA VAL A 229 -27.84 0.26 -21.15
C VAL A 229 -27.20 0.97 -19.95
N PRO A 230 -27.59 2.22 -19.65
CA PRO A 230 -27.11 2.93 -18.48
C PRO A 230 -27.41 2.17 -17.18
N MET A 231 -26.37 1.87 -16.41
CA MET A 231 -26.48 1.26 -15.08
C MET A 231 -25.99 2.29 -14.06
N ARG A 232 -26.92 3.11 -13.55
CA ARG A 232 -26.59 4.17 -12.60
C ARG A 232 -26.26 3.56 -11.23
N GLY A 233 -25.26 4.13 -10.56
CA GLY A 233 -25.01 3.88 -9.14
C GLY A 233 -26.22 4.29 -8.30
N HIS A 234 -26.39 3.65 -7.15
CA HIS A 234 -27.56 3.84 -6.32
C HIS A 234 -27.49 5.06 -5.38
N ASN A 235 -26.29 5.61 -5.12
CA ASN A 235 -26.14 6.71 -4.17
C ASN A 235 -24.94 7.63 -4.51
N GLY A 236 -25.24 8.80 -5.07
CA GLY A 236 -24.22 9.81 -5.41
C GLY A 236 -23.51 10.41 -4.19
N THR A 237 -24.17 10.51 -3.03
CA THR A 237 -23.55 11.00 -1.79
C THR A 237 -22.42 10.09 -1.34
N LEU A 238 -22.62 8.76 -1.41
CA LEU A 238 -21.56 7.79 -1.10
C LEU A 238 -20.39 7.89 -2.08
N VAL A 239 -20.66 8.14 -3.37
CA VAL A 239 -19.61 8.37 -4.37
C VAL A 239 -18.77 9.60 -4.02
N VAL A 240 -19.42 10.72 -3.66
CA VAL A 240 -18.73 11.96 -3.31
C VAL A 240 -17.96 11.83 -1.98
N LEU A 241 -18.55 11.24 -0.94
CA LEU A 241 -17.87 10.99 0.33
C LEU A 241 -16.66 10.06 0.15
N GLY A 242 -16.82 8.99 -0.63
CA GLY A 242 -15.73 8.10 -0.97
C GLY A 242 -14.60 8.82 -1.70
N THR A 243 -14.94 9.69 -2.67
CA THR A 243 -13.96 10.51 -3.40
C THR A 243 -13.18 11.44 -2.48
N PHE A 244 -13.85 12.10 -1.52
CA PHE A 244 -13.14 12.97 -0.55
C PHE A 244 -12.20 12.19 0.36
N LEU A 245 -12.57 10.99 0.80
CA LEU A 245 -11.65 10.16 1.60
C LEU A 245 -10.46 9.64 0.77
N LEU A 246 -10.68 9.28 -0.50
CA LEU A 246 -9.60 8.89 -1.41
C LEU A 246 -8.65 10.03 -1.75
N TRP A 247 -9.12 11.28 -1.69
CA TRP A 247 -8.27 12.46 -1.87
C TRP A 247 -7.55 12.84 -0.57
N PHE A 248 -8.21 12.66 0.57
CA PHE A 248 -7.59 12.93 1.87
C PHE A 248 -6.46 11.95 2.20
N GLY A 249 -6.68 10.66 1.92
CA GLY A 249 -5.68 9.60 2.07
C GLY A 249 -4.61 9.67 0.99
#